data_AF-A0A7Z0VP54-F1
#
_entry.id   AF-A0A7Z0VP54-F1
#
_cell.length_a   1.000
_cell.length_b   1.000
_cell.length_c   1.000
_cell.angle_alpha   90.00
_cell.angle_beta   90.00
_cell.angle_gamma   90.00
#
_symmetry.space_group_name_H-M   'P 1'
#
loop_
_entity.id
_entity.type
_entity.pdbx_description
1 polymer ?
#
loop_
_entity_poly.entity_id
_entity_poly.type
_entity_poly.pdbx_seq_one_letter_code
_entity_poly.pdbx_strand_id
1 'polypeptide(L)'
;MPKGLPFRLKDYLELLDWTARAILENKHGYIPAHQPPILERLQIEPKYWLYMTQHFESRFKGLVGASYVLKAVCRKLEYQRTPNLGAVLQLLA
;
A
#
# COMPACT_ATOMS: atom_id res chain seq x y z
N MET A 1 11.09 -15.54 9.29
CA MET A 1 9.72 -15.06 9.00
C MET A 1 8.74 -16.19 9.23
N PRO A 2 7.54 -15.95 9.78
CA PRO A 2 6.54 -17.01 9.91
C PRO A 2 6.19 -17.58 8.52
N LYS A 3 5.84 -18.87 8.46
CA LYS A 3 5.35 -19.49 7.23
C LYS A 3 3.93 -18.97 6.98
N GLY A 4 3.76 -18.15 5.94
CA GLY A 4 2.47 -17.58 5.54
C GLY A 4 2.41 -16.05 5.61
N LEU A 5 1.25 -15.49 5.30
CA LEU A 5 1.01 -14.05 5.35
C LEU A 5 0.97 -13.59 6.82
N PRO A 6 1.58 -12.44 7.17
CA PRO A 6 1.64 -11.93 8.55
C PRO A 6 0.32 -11.28 9.01
N PHE A 7 -0.82 -11.77 8.53
CA PHE A 7 -2.15 -11.27 8.86
C PHE A 7 -3.17 -12.40 8.76
N ARG A 8 -4.31 -12.23 9.45
CA ARG A 8 -5.38 -13.23 9.42
C ARG A 8 -6.12 -13.10 8.09
N LEU A 9 -6.58 -14.23 7.54
CA LEU A 9 -7.38 -14.24 6.31
C LEU A 9 -8.62 -13.34 6.43
N LYS A 10 -9.25 -13.32 7.61
CA LYS A 10 -10.40 -12.44 7.89
C LYS A 10 -10.06 -10.96 7.68
N ASP A 11 -8.93 -10.50 8.23
CA ASP A 11 -8.47 -9.11 8.10
C ASP A 11 -8.26 -8.72 6.63
N TYR A 12 -7.79 -9.68 5.81
CA TYR A 12 -7.59 -9.47 4.37
C TYR A 12 -8.91 -9.40 3.59
N LEU A 13 -9.85 -10.30 3.87
CA LEU A 13 -11.17 -10.29 3.22
C LEU A 13 -11.96 -9.03 3.59
N GLU A 14 -11.86 -8.57 4.83
CA GLU A 14 -12.44 -7.31 5.29
C GLU A 14 -11.86 -6.11 4.54
N LEU A 15 -10.54 -6.07 4.34
CA LEU A 15 -9.89 -5.04 3.51
C LEU A 15 -10.39 -5.07 2.07
N LEU A 16 -10.59 -6.25 1.49
CA LEU A 16 -11.11 -6.40 0.13
C LEU A 16 -12.55 -5.88 0.01
N ASP A 17 -13.45 -6.27 0.92
CA ASP A 17 -14.83 -5.79 0.93
C ASP A 17 -14.88 -4.26 1.09
N TRP A 18 -14.11 -3.73 2.05
CA TRP A 18 -14.00 -2.29 2.28
C TRP A 18 -13.48 -1.55 1.04
N THR A 19 -12.44 -2.09 0.38
CA THR A 19 -11.85 -1.51 -0.83
C THR A 19 -12.87 -1.53 -1.98
N ALA A 20 -13.57 -2.65 -2.17
CA ALA A 20 -14.56 -2.80 -3.23
C ALA A 20 -15.71 -1.80 -3.06
N ARG A 21 -16.24 -1.64 -1.84
CA ARG A 21 -17.28 -0.64 -1.54
C ARG A 21 -16.80 0.78 -1.75
N ALA A 22 -15.61 1.12 -1.27
CA ALA A 22 -15.04 2.45 -1.45
C ALA A 22 -14.80 2.81 -2.93
N ILE A 23 -14.45 1.83 -3.78
CA ILE A 23 -14.27 2.04 -5.22
C ILE A 23 -15.60 2.04 -5.98
N LEU A 24 -16.59 1.24 -5.56
CA LEU A 24 -17.87 1.10 -6.27
C LEU A 24 -18.86 2.21 -5.90
N GLU A 25 -18.92 2.61 -4.63
CA GLU A 25 -19.81 3.67 -4.13
C GLU A 25 -19.32 5.08 -4.48
N ASN A 26 -18.51 5.21 -5.54
CA ASN A 26 -17.82 6.40 -6.01
C ASN A 26 -18.74 7.50 -6.58
N LYS A 27 -19.93 7.69 -5.98
CA LYS A 27 -20.56 9.00 -5.87
C LYS A 27 -19.79 9.78 -4.81
N HIS A 28 -18.65 10.36 -5.22
CA HIS A 28 -17.79 11.28 -4.47
C HIS A 28 -18.08 11.45 -2.96
N GLY A 29 -17.25 10.85 -2.11
CA GLY A 29 -17.15 11.19 -0.68
C GLY A 29 -17.48 10.07 0.31
N TYR A 30 -17.95 8.91 -0.14
CA TYR A 30 -18.23 7.80 0.76
C TYR A 30 -16.99 6.90 0.95
N ILE A 31 -16.29 7.10 2.06
CA ILE A 31 -15.38 6.10 2.62
C ILE A 31 -16.15 5.41 3.75
N PRO A 32 -16.25 4.06 3.78
CA PRO A 32 -16.92 3.38 4.88
C PRO A 32 -16.28 3.80 6.21
N ALA A 33 -17.12 4.24 7.16
CA ALA A 33 -16.67 4.84 8.42
C ALA A 33 -15.75 3.93 9.25
N HIS A 34 -15.87 2.61 9.05
CA HIS A 34 -14.98 1.64 9.67
C HIS A 34 -13.71 1.46 8.82
N GLN A 35 -12.56 1.88 9.34
CA GLN A 35 -11.26 1.60 8.75
C GLN A 35 -10.83 0.16 9.09
N PRO A 36 -10.46 -0.67 8.09
CA PRO A 36 -9.95 -2.01 8.33
C PRO A 36 -8.68 -1.97 9.23
N PRO A 37 -8.62 -2.74 10.32
CA PRO A 37 -7.48 -2.74 11.25
C PRO A 37 -6.12 -3.08 10.59
N ILE A 38 -6.14 -3.77 9.46
CA ILE A 38 -4.93 -4.10 8.70
C ILE A 38 -4.24 -2.85 8.12
N LEU A 39 -4.97 -1.80 7.78
CA LEU A 39 -4.38 -0.55 7.28
C LEU A 39 -3.61 0.18 8.37
N GLU A 40 -4.16 0.22 9.59
CA GLU A 40 -3.49 0.78 10.76
C GLU A 40 -2.22 0.00 11.11
N ARG A 41 -2.29 -1.33 11.11
CA ARG A 41 -1.13 -2.21 11.36
C ARG A 41 -0.02 -2.05 10.32
N LEU A 42 -0.39 -1.79 9.07
CA LEU A 42 0.54 -1.52 7.98
C LEU A 42 0.99 -0.05 7.92
N GLN A 43 0.44 0.83 8.76
CA GLN A 43 0.67 2.27 8.77
C GLN A 43 0.36 2.92 7.41
N ILE A 44 -0.69 2.47 6.74
CA ILE A 44 -1.13 3.01 5.46
C ILE A 44 -2.41 3.80 5.66
N GLU A 45 -2.38 5.10 5.35
CA GLU A 45 -3.60 5.91 5.37
C GLU A 45 -4.62 5.40 4.33
N PRO A 46 -5.92 5.31 4.68
CA PRO A 46 -6.97 4.82 3.78
C PRO A 46 -6.98 5.52 2.40
N LYS A 47 -6.75 6.84 2.38
CA LYS A 47 -6.70 7.62 1.14
C LYS A 47 -5.57 7.18 0.21
N TYR A 48 -4.41 6.84 0.77
CA TYR A 48 -3.26 6.38 -0.01
C TYR A 48 -3.44 4.93 -0.44
N TRP A 49 -4.05 4.09 0.40
CA TRP A 49 -4.45 2.74 0.01
C TRP A 49 -5.37 2.76 -1.22
N LEU A 50 -6.47 3.54 -1.15
CA LEU A 50 -7.44 3.63 -2.26
C LEU A 50 -6.82 4.18 -3.55
N TYR A 51 -5.92 5.15 -3.43
CA TYR A 51 -5.14 5.64 -4.57
C TYR A 51 -4.26 4.54 -5.15
N MET A 52 -3.49 3.84 -4.29
CA MET A 52 -2.58 2.79 -4.72
C MET A 52 -3.34 1.61 -5.34
N THR A 53 -4.48 1.17 -4.82
CA THR A 53 -5.24 0.05 -5.38
C THR A 53 -5.74 0.31 -6.81
N GLN A 54 -5.88 1.58 -7.21
CA GLN A 54 -6.33 1.97 -8.55
C GLN A 54 -5.18 2.39 -9.47
N HIS A 55 -4.04 2.80 -8.91
CA HIS A 55 -2.95 3.42 -9.66
C HIS A 55 -1.59 2.77 -9.38
N PHE A 56 -1.55 1.57 -8.81
CA PHE A 56 -0.30 0.94 -8.37
C PHE A 56 0.75 0.89 -9.49
N GLU A 57 0.37 0.30 -10.62
CA GLU A 57 1.27 0.10 -11.75
C GLU A 57 1.59 1.39 -12.50
N SER A 58 0.70 2.40 -12.47
CA SER A 58 0.98 3.71 -13.07
C SER A 58 1.90 4.55 -12.19
N ARG A 59 1.75 4.44 -10.85
CA ARG A 59 2.53 5.19 -9.86
C ARG A 59 3.91 4.59 -9.62
N PHE A 60 4.04 3.27 -9.60
CA PHE A 60 5.29 2.57 -9.32
C PHE A 60 5.79 1.85 -10.57
N LYS A 61 7.05 2.12 -10.96
CA LYS A 61 7.67 1.54 -12.17
C LYS A 61 8.89 0.67 -11.88
N GLY A 62 8.86 -0.07 -10.77
CA GLY A 62 9.99 -0.89 -10.33
C GLY A 62 9.86 -1.32 -8.87
N LEU A 63 10.98 -1.31 -8.16
CA LEU A 63 11.04 -1.72 -6.74
C LEU A 63 10.15 -0.83 -5.86
N VAL A 64 9.41 -1.46 -4.94
CA VAL A 64 8.53 -0.83 -3.96
C VAL A 64 8.73 -1.52 -2.61
N GLY A 65 8.68 -0.76 -1.53
CA GLY A 65 8.82 -1.26 -0.16
C GLY A 65 9.20 -0.13 0.78
N ALA A 66 9.46 -0.46 2.05
CA ALA A 66 9.89 0.53 3.03
C ALA A 66 11.14 1.29 2.54
N SER A 67 11.16 2.61 2.75
CA SER A 67 12.16 3.51 2.16
C SER A 67 13.61 3.09 2.47
N TYR A 68 13.88 2.60 3.68
CA TYR A 68 15.20 2.12 4.08
C TYR A 68 15.60 0.82 3.36
N VAL A 69 14.67 -0.12 3.19
CA VAL A 69 14.91 -1.37 2.46
C VAL A 69 15.12 -1.08 0.98
N LEU A 70 14.29 -0.21 0.41
CA LEU A 70 14.40 0.20 -1.00
C LEU A 70 15.78 0.80 -1.30
N LYS A 71 16.25 1.72 -0.45
CA LYS A 71 17.61 2.29 -0.56
C LYS A 71 18.71 1.23 -0.41
N ALA A 72 18.54 0.24 0.47
CA ALA A 72 19.51 -0.82 0.65
C ALA A 72 19.57 -1.74 -0.58
N VAL A 73 18.42 -2.15 -1.12
CA VAL A 73 18.32 -3.02 -2.29
C VAL A 73 18.84 -2.31 -3.54
N CYS A 74 18.49 -1.05 -3.77
CA CYS A 74 19.03 -0.29 -4.91
C CYS A 74 20.56 -0.19 -4.87
N ARG A 75 21.16 0.01 -3.69
CA ARG A 75 22.62 -0.01 -3.53
C ARG A 75 23.21 -1.39 -3.82
N LYS A 76 22.58 -2.46 -3.33
CA LYS A 76 23.01 -3.85 -3.58
C LYS A 76 22.93 -4.23 -5.06
N LEU A 77 21.96 -3.69 -5.78
CA LEU A 77 21.76 -3.92 -7.21
C LEU A 77 22.50 -2.89 -8.09
N GLU A 78 23.42 -2.11 -7.50
CA GLU A 78 24.26 -1.13 -8.21
C GLU A 78 23.48 -0.05 -8.98
N TYR A 79 22.27 0.29 -8.52
CA TYR A 79 21.50 1.39 -9.10
C TYR A 79 22.14 2.74 -8.72
N GLN A 80 22.31 3.62 -9.72
CA GLN A 80 22.79 4.99 -9.50
C GLN A 80 21.78 5.89 -8.76
N ARG A 81 20.48 5.57 -8.83
CA ARG A 81 19.39 6.30 -8.18
C ARG A 81 18.44 5.31 -7.51
N THR A 82 17.67 5.77 -6.52
CA THR A 82 16.60 4.96 -5.91
C THR A 82 15.27 5.29 -6.59
N PRO A 83 14.85 4.55 -7.66
CA PRO A 83 13.56 4.78 -8.29
C PRO A 83 12.43 4.62 -7.27
N ASN A 84 11.31 5.28 -7.52
CA ASN A 84 10.11 5.28 -6.66
C ASN A 84 10.28 5.84 -5.24
N LEU A 85 11.48 6.31 -4.82
CA LEU A 85 11.70 6.79 -3.45
C LEU A 85 10.71 7.88 -3.03
N GLY A 86 10.45 8.86 -3.88
CA GLY A 86 9.48 9.93 -3.59
C GLY A 86 8.04 9.40 -3.44
N ALA A 87 7.64 8.46 -4.29
CA ALA A 87 6.31 7.84 -4.20
C ALA A 87 6.18 6.98 -2.94
N VAL A 88 7.23 6.24 -2.56
CA VAL A 88 7.26 5.46 -1.31
C VAL A 88 7.17 6.36 -0.09
N LEU A 89 7.94 7.46 -0.04
CA LEU A 89 7.89 8.41 1.08
C LEU A 89 6.56 9.15 1.19
N GLN A 90 5.74 9.14 0.14
CA GLN A 90 4.42 9.76 0.16
C GLN A 90 3.32 8.75 0.53
N LEU A 91 3.39 7.53 -0.01
CA LEU A 91 2.27 6.59 0.00
C LEU A 91 2.45 5.42 0.98
N LEU A 92 3.68 5.20 1.45
CA LEU A 92 4.09 4.07 2.31
C LEU A 92 4.99 4.55 3.47
N ALA A 93 4.80 5.79 3.94
CA ALA A 93 5.59 6.40 5.01
C ALA A 93 5.01 6.16 6.39
#